data_AF-A0A1I0T156-F1
#
_entry.id   AF-A0A1I0T156-F1
#
_cell.length_a   1.000
_cell.length_b   1.000
_cell.length_c   1.000
_cell.angle_alpha   90.00
_cell.angle_beta   90.00
_cell.angle_gamma   90.00
#
_symmetry.space_group_name_H-M   'P 1'
#
loop_
_entity.id
_entity.type
_entity.pdbx_description
1 polymer ?
#
loop_
_entity_poly.entity_id
_entity_poly.type
_entity_poly.pdbx_seq_one_letter_code
_entity_poly.pdbx_strand_id
1 'polypeptide(L)' 'MENKNNVELRDKIRLGLNLAFKKLVAYKAKNDGVLVFSDQGKIIKVKAKDIKL' A
#
# COMPACT_ATOMS: atom_id res chain seq x y z
N MET A 1 -13.18 -12.58 24.85
CA MET A 1 -13.95 -12.14 23.68
C MET A 1 -13.19 -10.99 23.06
N GLU A 2 -12.79 -11.08 21.79
CA GLU A 2 -12.19 -9.95 21.08
C GLU A 2 -13.21 -8.80 21.06
N ASN A 3 -12.79 -7.59 21.43
CA ASN A 3 -13.67 -6.43 21.43
C ASN A 3 -14.07 -6.14 19.97
N LYS A 4 -15.33 -6.46 19.60
CA LYS A 4 -15.87 -6.29 18.22
C LYS A 4 -15.57 -4.92 17.63
N ASN A 5 -15.60 -3.86 18.44
CA ASN A 5 -15.30 -2.49 18.03
C ASN A 5 -13.85 -2.32 17.54
N ASN A 6 -12.89 -3.02 18.13
CA ASN A 6 -11.49 -2.96 17.70
C ASN A 6 -11.28 -3.66 16.35
N VAL A 7 -12.06 -4.71 16.07
CA VAL A 7 -11.99 -5.44 14.79
C VAL A 7 -12.50 -4.54 13.67
N GLU A 8 -13.68 -3.94 13.83
CA GLU A 8 -14.27 -3.06 12.81
C GLU A 8 -13.40 -1.85 12.49
N LEU A 9 -12.85 -1.18 13.52
CA LEU A 9 -11.94 -0.06 13.33
C LEU A 9 -10.68 -0.48 12.56
N ARG A 10 -10.09 -1.62 12.93
CA ARG A 10 -8.90 -2.15 12.26
C ARG A 10 -9.16 -2.47 10.79
N ASP A 11 -10.33 -3.00 10.48
CA ASP A 11 -10.70 -3.34 9.11
C ASP A 11 -10.96 -2.09 8.27
N LYS A 12 -11.58 -1.06 8.83
CA LYS A 12 -11.71 0.26 8.19
C LYS A 12 -10.35 0.90 7.90
N ILE A 13 -9.40 0.81 8.84
CA ILE A 13 -8.03 1.31 8.65
C ILE A 13 -7.33 0.53 7.53
N ARG A 14 -7.41 -0.80 7.52
CA ARG A 14 -6.84 -1.66 6.46
C ARG A 14 -7.43 -1.33 5.09
N LEU A 15 -8.75 -1.13 5.02
CA LEU A 15 -9.44 -0.74 3.79
C LEU A 15 -8.92 0.61 3.28
N GLY A 16 -8.80 1.60 4.16
CA GLY A 16 -8.25 2.92 3.83
C GLY A 16 -6.82 2.84 3.30
N LEU A 17 -5.95 2.08 3.97
CA LEU A 17 -4.57 1.87 3.56
C LEU A 17 -4.48 1.19 2.19
N ASN A 18 -5.30 0.17 1.93
CA ASN A 18 -5.36 -0.50 0.63
C ASN A 18 -5.80 0.45 -0.48
N LEU A 19 -6.85 1.25 -0.25
CA LEU A 19 -7.32 2.25 -1.20
C LEU A 19 -6.26 3.32 -1.48
N ALA A 20 -5.58 3.80 -0.44
CA ALA A 20 -4.51 4.78 -0.57
C ALA A 20 -3.32 4.22 -1.37
N PHE A 21 -2.91 2.98 -1.08
CA PHE A 21 -1.83 2.31 -1.79
C PHE A 21 -2.15 2.11 -3.27
N LYS A 22 -3.35 1.61 -3.61
CA LYS A 22 -3.80 1.45 -5.00
C LYS A 22 -3.79 2.77 -5.77
N LYS A 23 -4.29 3.85 -5.16
CA LYS A 23 -4.28 5.19 -5.76
C LYS A 23 -2.86 5.71 -5.99
N LEU A 24 -1.95 5.50 -5.03
CA LEU A 24 -0.55 5.89 -5.15
C LEU A 24 0.16 5.16 -6.29
N VAL A 25 0.01 3.83 -6.36
CA VAL A 25 0.60 3.01 -7.43
C VAL A 25 0.07 3.45 -8.79
N ALA A 26 -1.25 3.62 -8.94
CA ALA A 26 -1.85 4.08 -10.19
C ALA A 26 -1.33 5.46 -10.62
N TYR A 27 -1.26 6.42 -9.68
CA TYR A 27 -0.72 7.75 -9.95
C TYR A 27 0.75 7.68 -10.38
N LYS A 28 1.60 6.95 -9.65
CA LYS A 28 3.02 6.84 -9.99
C LYS A 28 3.22 6.09 -11.31
N ALA A 29 2.44 5.05 -11.60
CA ALA A 29 2.54 4.29 -12.84
C ALA A 29 2.22 5.17 -14.06
N LYS A 30 1.20 6.03 -13.97
CA LYS A 30 0.86 6.99 -15.02
C LYS A 30 1.97 8.01 -15.32
N ASN A 31 2.83 8.27 -14.34
CA ASN A 31 3.91 9.26 -14.44
C ASN A 31 5.31 8.61 -14.51
N ASP A 32 5.41 7.34 -14.95
CA ASP A 32 6.66 6.55 -14.99
C ASP A 32 7.47 6.57 -13.68
N GLY A 33 6.75 6.73 -12.56
CA GLY A 33 7.31 6.88 -11.23
C GLY A 33 7.74 5.56 -10.60
N VAL A 34 8.49 5.68 -9.51
CA VAL A 34 9.06 4.57 -8.74
C VAL A 34 8.50 4.62 -7.31
N LEU A 35 8.25 3.44 -6.74
CA LEU A 35 8.06 3.27 -5.30
C LEU A 35 9.35 2.72 -4.68
N VAL A 36 9.66 3.20 -3.48
CA VAL A 36 10.86 2.81 -2.74
C VAL A 36 10.42 2.04 -1.50
N PHE A 37 10.97 0.84 -1.32
CA PHE A 37 10.64 -0.04 -0.20
C PHE A 37 11.92 -0.39 0.57
N SER A 38 11.75 -0.71 1.85
CA SER A 38 12.76 -1.43 2.61
C SER A 38 12.43 -2.91 2.55
N ASP A 39 13.35 -3.72 2.04
CA ASP A 39 13.25 -5.17 2.02
C ASP A 39 14.51 -5.75 2.69
N GLN A 40 14.32 -6.45 3.81
CA GLN A 40 15.40 -6.99 4.63
C GLN A 40 16.51 -5.96 4.95
N GLY A 41 16.11 -4.73 5.27
CA GLY A 41 17.04 -3.63 5.59
C GLY A 41 17.73 -3.01 4.38
N LYS A 42 17.43 -3.47 3.15
CA LYS A 42 17.93 -2.90 1.90
C LYS A 42 16.88 -2.04 1.25
N ILE A 43 17.32 -0.92 0.67
CA ILE A 43 16.44 -0.06 -0.12
C ILE A 43 16.29 -0.67 -1.51
N ILE A 44 15.06 -1.02 -1.88
CA ILE A 44 14.71 -1.47 -3.23
C ILE A 44 13.82 -0.42 -3.91
N LYS A 45 14.01 -0.27 -5.22
CA LYS A 45 13.25 0.65 -6.07
C LYS A 45 12.48 -0.17 -7.09
N VAL A 46 11.16 -0.01 -7.13
CA VAL A 46 10.28 -0.75 -8.04
C VAL A 46 9.54 0.27 -8.92
N LYS A 47 9.58 0.10 -10.24
CA LYS A 47 8.76 0.95 -11.12
C LYS A 47 7.30 0.68 -10.82
N ALA A 48 6.51 1.74 -10.66
CA ALA A 48 5.11 1.61 -10.25
C ALA A 48 4.28 0.76 -11.23
N LYS A 49 4.63 0.78 -12.54
CA LYS A 49 4.00 -0.02 -13.58
C LYS A 49 4.22 -1.53 -13.48
N ASP A 50 5.24 -1.95 -12.72
CA ASP A 50 5.58 -3.37 -12.54
C ASP A 50 4.86 -3.98 -11.32
N ILE A 51 4.17 -3.17 -10.51
CA ILE A 51 3.41 -3.62 -9.34
C ILE A 51 2.04 -4.16 -9.78
N LYS A 52 1.79 -5.46 -9.51
CA LYS A 52 0.49 -6.10 -9.74
C LYS A 52 -0.43 -5.87 -8.53
N LEU A 53 -1.63 -5.34 -8.75
CA LEU A 53 -2.63 -4.98 -7.74
C LEU A 53 -3.85 -5.90 -7.74
#